data_AF-A0ABD0LJW0-F1
#
_entry.id   AF-A0ABD0LJW0-F1
#
_cell.length_a   1.000
_cell.length_b   1.000
_cell.length_c   1.000
_cell.angle_alpha   90.00
_cell.angle_beta   90.00
_cell.angle_gamma   90.00
#
_symmetry.space_group_name_H-M   'P 1'
#
loop_
_entity.id
_entity.type
_entity.pdbx_description
1 polymer ?
#
loop_
_entity_poly.entity_id
_entity_poly.type
_entity_poly.pdbx_seq_one_letter_code
_entity_poly.pdbx_strand_id
1 'polypeptide(L)'
;MGVTRNQLYRRFTVVFLISGLVAISCLCAGIALPFWYEADWALHSPNDKDGPRYLVYQGLWSDYVCKQLDNYDDCVVNWHQDYRGDYREDMLHVMPKLNLLRGVELASLAFGVLSGIGLIFLPLSLTRGGWRQYLAQAVFAGFSLLAGFLAVLGVLVLTAKSAPSSLHWALVLPTVAGFLWLFNGSMSFVVCRYDPTYGTPDNPVVPIVESE
;
A
#
# COMPACT_ATOMS: atom_id res chain seq x y z
N MET A 1 5.35 -20.17 -33.56
CA MET A 1 4.16 -20.63 -32.81
C MET A 1 3.61 -19.45 -32.03
N GLY A 2 2.57 -18.80 -32.53
CA GLY A 2 2.03 -17.57 -31.94
C GLY A 2 1.17 -17.87 -30.73
N VAL A 3 1.49 -17.28 -29.58
CA VAL A 3 0.58 -17.22 -28.42
C VAL A 3 -0.69 -16.52 -28.89
N THR A 4 -1.85 -17.18 -28.79
CA THR A 4 -3.12 -16.56 -29.18
C THR A 4 -3.43 -15.39 -28.24
N ARG A 5 -3.90 -14.27 -28.79
CA ARG A 5 -4.27 -13.00 -28.10
C ARG A 5 -4.91 -13.18 -26.71
N ASN A 6 -5.85 -14.11 -26.60
CA ASN A 6 -6.57 -14.40 -25.35
C ASN A 6 -5.68 -15.04 -24.27
N GLN A 7 -4.62 -15.75 -24.65
CA GLN A 7 -3.67 -16.35 -23.71
C GLN A 7 -2.74 -15.30 -23.10
N LEU A 8 -2.28 -14.31 -23.87
CA LEU A 8 -1.41 -13.25 -23.35
C LEU A 8 -2.16 -12.36 -22.35
N TYR A 9 -3.35 -11.89 -22.72
CA TYR A 9 -4.22 -11.10 -21.84
C TYR A 9 -4.58 -11.84 -20.56
N ARG A 10 -4.97 -13.11 -20.67
CA ARG A 10 -5.30 -13.93 -19.49
C ARG A 10 -4.11 -14.12 -18.56
N ARG A 11 -2.89 -14.28 -19.09
CA ARG A 11 -1.66 -14.36 -18.28
C ARG A 11 -1.40 -13.05 -17.53
N PHE A 12 -1.49 -11.91 -18.20
CA PHE A 12 -1.29 -10.61 -17.55
C PHE A 12 -2.37 -10.30 -16.53
N THR A 13 -3.65 -10.58 -16.82
CA THR A 13 -4.73 -10.42 -15.83
C THR A 13 -4.48 -11.26 -14.58
N VAL A 14 -4.02 -12.50 -14.73
CA VAL A 14 -3.67 -13.36 -13.58
C VAL A 14 -2.49 -12.77 -12.78
N VAL A 15 -1.45 -12.30 -13.46
CA VAL A 15 -0.30 -11.65 -12.80
C VAL A 15 -0.74 -10.39 -12.04
N PHE A 16 -1.57 -9.53 -12.65
CA PHE A 16 -2.11 -8.34 -12.00
C PHE A 16 -3.02 -8.67 -10.82
N LEU A 17 -3.80 -9.75 -10.91
CA LEU A 17 -4.65 -10.20 -9.82
C LEU A 17 -3.82 -10.70 -8.63
N ILE A 18 -2.84 -11.56 -8.87
CA ILE A 18 -1.97 -12.09 -7.81
C ILE A 18 -1.17 -10.96 -7.16
N SER A 19 -0.51 -10.12 -7.97
CA SER A 19 0.26 -8.99 -7.44
C SER A 19 -0.61 -7.97 -6.71
N GLY A 20 -1.84 -7.72 -7.19
CA GLY A 20 -2.81 -6.86 -6.51
C GLY A 20 -3.25 -7.41 -5.16
N LEU A 21 -3.51 -8.72 -5.07
CA LEU A 21 -3.82 -9.37 -3.78
C LEU A 21 -2.65 -9.27 -2.82
N VAL A 22 -1.43 -9.56 -3.28
CA VAL A 22 -0.21 -9.42 -2.47
C VAL A 22 -0.03 -7.98 -2.00
N ALA A 23 -0.23 -6.98 -2.87
CA ALA A 23 -0.15 -5.57 -2.51
C ALA A 23 -1.16 -5.19 -1.42
N ILE A 24 -2.42 -5.61 -1.54
CA ILE A 24 -3.45 -5.38 -0.51
C ILE A 24 -3.06 -6.05 0.81
N SER A 25 -2.62 -7.32 0.77
CA SER A 25 -2.20 -8.04 1.98
C SER A 25 -1.01 -7.36 2.67
N CYS A 26 0.00 -6.95 1.91
CA CYS A 26 1.14 -6.21 2.44
C CYS A 26 0.72 -4.87 3.03
N LEU A 27 -0.15 -4.10 2.35
CA LEU A 27 -0.60 -2.82 2.87
C LEU A 27 -1.42 -3.00 4.16
N CYS A 28 -2.38 -3.91 4.19
CA CYS A 28 -3.18 -4.20 5.39
C CYS A 28 -2.30 -4.65 6.56
N ALA A 29 -1.34 -5.55 6.31
CA ALA A 29 -0.41 -6.00 7.33
C ALA A 29 0.47 -4.84 7.83
N GLY A 30 1.02 -4.04 6.91
CA GLY A 30 1.79 -2.84 7.24
C GLY A 30 0.98 -1.91 8.13
N ILE A 31 -0.23 -1.55 7.74
CA ILE A 31 -1.11 -0.64 8.49
C ILE A 31 -1.43 -1.18 9.89
N ALA A 32 -1.68 -2.49 10.02
CA ALA A 32 -2.09 -3.10 11.29
C ALA A 32 -0.96 -3.29 12.31
N LEU A 33 0.29 -3.39 11.84
CA LEU A 33 1.43 -3.70 12.71
C LEU A 33 1.93 -2.47 13.50
N PRO A 34 2.34 -2.65 14.78
CA PRO A 34 2.85 -1.58 15.62
C PRO A 34 4.32 -1.20 15.38
N PHE A 35 4.98 -1.78 14.36
CA PHE A 35 6.43 -1.65 14.15
C PHE A 35 6.80 -0.65 13.05
N TRP A 36 6.23 0.56 13.08
CA TRP A 36 6.58 1.63 12.12
C TRP A 36 7.73 2.48 12.62
N TYR A 37 7.68 2.84 13.89
CA TYR A 37 8.58 3.79 14.51
C TYR A 37 8.97 3.32 15.91
N GLU A 38 10.26 3.33 16.24
CA GLU A 38 10.76 3.06 17.58
C GLU A 38 11.11 4.34 18.29
N ALA A 39 10.66 4.41 19.54
CA ALA A 39 11.02 5.46 20.46
C ALA A 39 11.48 4.81 21.76
N ASP A 40 12.73 5.08 22.14
CA ASP A 40 13.25 4.71 23.46
C ASP A 40 12.87 5.83 24.43
N TRP A 41 11.96 5.53 25.36
CA TRP A 41 11.50 6.47 26.38
C TRP A 41 11.99 6.00 27.73
N ALA A 42 13.00 6.71 28.24
CA ALA A 42 13.18 6.76 29.67
C ALA A 42 12.11 7.71 30.22
N LEU A 43 11.11 7.20 30.95
CA LEU A 43 10.13 8.01 31.69
C LEU A 43 10.85 8.67 32.87
N HIS A 44 11.79 9.56 32.57
CA HIS A 44 12.39 10.42 33.57
C HIS A 44 11.34 11.48 33.88
N SER A 45 10.72 11.37 35.04
CA SER A 45 10.37 12.60 35.76
C SER A 45 11.66 13.44 35.81
N PRO A 46 11.63 14.76 35.59
CA PRO A 46 12.83 15.61 35.60
C PRO A 46 13.70 15.45 36.87
N ASN A 47 13.17 14.81 37.92
CA ASN A 47 13.82 14.55 39.19
C ASN A 47 14.19 13.08 39.47
N ASP A 48 13.94 12.13 38.56
CA ASP A 48 14.15 10.70 38.84
C ASP A 48 15.00 10.04 37.76
N LYS A 49 16.27 9.78 38.09
CA LYS A 49 17.28 9.19 37.18
C LYS A 49 17.22 7.66 37.13
N ASP A 50 16.46 7.05 38.03
CA ASP A 50 16.35 5.58 38.19
C ASP A 50 14.98 5.05 37.73
N GLY A 51 14.24 5.85 36.94
CA GLY A 51 12.93 5.46 36.42
C GLY A 51 13.00 4.29 35.42
N PRO A 52 11.95 3.45 35.34
CA PRO A 52 11.90 2.35 34.39
C PRO A 52 12.02 2.84 32.94
N ARG A 53 12.84 2.15 32.14
CA ARG A 53 12.96 2.38 30.69
C ARG A 53 11.83 1.65 29.97
N TYR A 54 11.25 2.31 28.98
CA TYR A 54 10.20 1.77 28.14
C TYR A 54 10.66 1.80 26.69
N LEU A 55 10.62 0.64 26.05
CA LEU A 55 10.79 0.52 24.62
C LEU A 55 9.41 0.58 23.96
N VAL A 56 9.18 1.58 23.11
CA VAL A 56 7.89 1.80 22.48
C VAL A 56 8.02 1.65 20.97
N TYR A 57 7.32 0.67 20.43
CA TYR A 57 7.10 0.52 18.98
C TYR A 57 5.74 1.12 18.65
N GLN A 58 5.74 2.20 17.88
CA GLN A 58 4.54 2.93 17.47
C GLN A 58 4.09 2.45 16.09
N GLY A 59 2.81 2.15 15.97
CA GLY A 59 2.12 1.88 14.71
C GLY A 59 1.13 2.95 14.35
N LEU A 60 0.38 2.69 13.27
CA LEU A 60 -0.70 3.59 12.86
C LEU A 60 -1.91 3.50 13.80
N TRP A 61 -2.25 2.32 14.33
CA TRP A 61 -3.49 2.11 15.11
C TRP A 61 -3.27 1.53 16.51
N SER A 62 -2.11 0.94 16.73
CA SER A 62 -1.72 0.36 18.01
C SER A 62 -0.25 0.61 18.25
N ASP A 63 0.09 0.71 19.53
CA ASP A 63 1.46 0.80 20.03
C ASP A 63 1.80 -0.50 20.77
N TYR A 64 3.02 -0.96 20.63
CA TYR A 64 3.57 -2.08 21.40
C TYR A 64 4.59 -1.54 22.39
N VAL A 65 4.23 -1.56 23.67
CA VAL A 65 5.01 -0.96 24.76
C VAL A 65 5.61 -2.08 25.59
N CYS A 66 6.94 -2.12 25.66
CA CYS A 66 7.68 -3.07 26.50
C CYS A 66 8.32 -2.32 27.68
N LYS A 67 8.00 -2.76 28.90
CA LYS A 67 8.62 -2.24 30.11
C LYS A 67 9.87 -3.04 30.40
N GLN A 68 11.03 -2.39 30.35
CA GLN A 68 12.31 -3.04 30.65
C GLN A 68 12.50 -3.05 32.17
N LEU A 69 12.01 -4.10 32.83
CA LEU A 69 12.31 -4.43 34.22
C LEU A 69 13.36 -5.54 34.23
N ASP A 70 14.30 -5.48 35.17
CA ASP A 70 15.59 -6.20 35.26
C ASP A 70 15.63 -7.73 34.99
N ASN A 71 14.54 -8.42 34.64
CA ASN A 71 14.54 -9.78 34.08
C ASN A 71 13.22 -10.21 33.41
N TYR A 72 12.30 -9.29 33.11
CA TYR A 72 11.02 -9.61 32.44
C TYR A 72 10.62 -8.49 31.49
N ASP A 73 10.52 -8.81 30.20
CA ASP A 73 9.88 -7.96 29.19
C ASP A 73 8.36 -8.10 29.32
N ASP A 74 7.74 -7.27 30.16
CA ASP A 74 6.28 -7.17 30.19
C ASP A 74 5.87 -6.22 29.06
N CYS A 75 5.37 -6.80 27.97
CA CYS A 75 4.97 -6.06 26.78
C CYS A 75 3.46 -6.08 26.60
N VAL A 76 2.89 -4.90 26.36
CA VAL A 76 1.45 -4.70 26.20
C VAL A 76 1.17 -4.01 24.87
N VAL A 77 0.12 -4.46 24.18
CA VAL A 77 -0.41 -3.78 22.99
C VAL A 77 -1.49 -2.79 23.44
N ASN A 78 -1.27 -1.50 23.18
CA ASN A 78 -2.22 -0.44 23.48
C ASN A 78 -2.87 0.06 22.19
N TRP A 79 -4.20 0.02 22.12
CA TRP A 79 -4.97 0.60 21.01
C TRP A 79 -5.30 2.05 21.29
N HIS A 80 -5.22 2.91 20.28
CA HIS A 80 -5.46 4.36 20.42
C HIS A 80 -6.91 4.74 20.80
N GLN A 81 -7.83 3.78 20.99
CA GLN A 81 -9.23 4.02 21.40
C GLN A 81 -9.55 3.68 22.87
N ASP A 82 -8.66 2.97 23.59
CA ASP A 82 -8.97 2.39 24.92
C ASP A 82 -8.35 3.15 26.11
N TYR A 83 -8.25 4.49 26.05
CA TYR A 83 -7.69 5.32 27.12
C TYR A 83 -8.48 5.25 28.44
N ARG A 84 -8.14 4.30 29.32
CA ARG A 84 -8.76 4.15 30.65
C ARG A 84 -7.85 4.17 31.88
N GLY A 85 -6.54 4.41 31.79
CA GLY A 85 -5.85 4.74 33.06
C GLY A 85 -4.33 4.85 33.07
N ASP A 86 -3.59 3.95 32.43
CA ASP A 86 -2.15 3.79 32.75
C ASP A 86 -1.18 4.33 31.69
N TYR A 87 -1.67 4.53 30.46
CA TYR A 87 -0.88 5.02 29.32
C TYR A 87 -1.50 6.33 28.83
N ARG A 88 -0.78 7.45 28.94
CA ARG A 88 -1.19 8.74 28.35
C ARG A 88 -0.43 8.96 27.04
N GLU A 89 -1.11 8.78 25.89
CA GLU A 89 -0.55 9.07 24.56
C GLU A 89 -0.02 10.49 24.47
N ASP A 90 -0.71 11.43 25.13
CA ASP A 90 -0.46 12.86 25.08
C ASP A 90 0.96 13.23 25.56
N MET A 91 1.55 12.41 26.43
CA MET A 91 2.93 12.57 26.91
C MET A 91 3.98 11.89 26.01
N LEU A 92 3.53 11.10 25.03
CA LEU A 92 4.33 10.16 24.22
C LEU A 92 4.12 10.32 22.71
N HIS A 93 3.37 11.33 22.24
CA HIS A 93 3.17 11.59 20.81
C HIS A 93 4.49 11.98 20.12
N VAL A 94 5.24 10.97 19.69
CA VAL A 94 6.52 11.14 18.97
C VAL A 94 6.32 11.07 17.48
N MET A 95 5.44 10.18 17.01
CA MET A 95 5.29 9.94 15.59
C MET A 95 4.81 11.22 14.87
N PRO A 96 5.66 11.84 14.03
CA PRO A 96 5.34 13.10 13.43
C PRO A 96 4.23 12.88 12.39
N LYS A 97 3.08 13.55 12.60
CA LYS A 97 1.94 13.54 11.66
C LYS A 97 1.20 12.20 11.54
N LEU A 98 1.04 11.45 12.63
CA LEU A 98 0.29 10.19 12.69
C LEU A 98 -1.06 10.24 11.95
N ASN A 99 -1.87 11.28 12.17
CA ASN A 99 -3.18 11.42 11.50
C ASN A 99 -3.07 11.63 9.98
N LEU A 100 -2.03 12.32 9.51
CA LEU A 100 -1.78 12.47 8.07
C LEU A 100 -1.40 11.12 7.46
N LEU A 101 -0.52 10.36 8.13
CA LEU A 101 -0.08 9.04 7.67
C LEU A 101 -1.26 8.07 7.62
N ARG A 102 -2.11 8.01 8.65
CA ARG A 102 -3.37 7.25 8.63
C ARG A 102 -4.23 7.60 7.42
N GLY A 103 -4.43 8.90 7.17
CA GLY A 103 -5.23 9.37 6.04
C GLY A 103 -4.66 8.95 4.69
N VAL A 104 -3.34 9.10 4.50
CA VAL A 104 -2.64 8.72 3.26
C VAL A 104 -2.68 7.21 3.02
N GLU A 105 -2.40 6.41 4.04
CA GLU A 105 -2.39 4.94 3.92
C GLU A 105 -3.80 4.36 3.74
N LEU A 106 -4.81 4.92 4.41
CA LEU A 106 -6.21 4.54 4.17
C LEU A 106 -6.68 4.93 2.77
N ALA A 107 -6.31 6.12 2.28
CA ALA A 107 -6.63 6.53 0.91
C ALA A 107 -5.95 5.62 -0.11
N SER A 108 -4.68 5.26 0.12
CA SER A 108 -3.94 4.27 -0.66
C SER A 108 -4.68 2.93 -0.73
N LEU A 109 -5.09 2.40 0.42
CA LEU A 109 -5.86 1.15 0.51
C LEU A 109 -7.18 1.24 -0.26
N ALA A 110 -7.92 2.34 -0.12
CA ALA A 110 -9.18 2.54 -0.82
C ALA A 110 -8.99 2.54 -2.35
N PHE A 111 -7.99 3.24 -2.86
CA PHE A 111 -7.67 3.20 -4.29
C PHE A 111 -7.17 1.83 -4.75
N GLY A 112 -6.41 1.12 -3.92
CA GLY A 112 -5.97 -0.25 -4.18
C GLY A 112 -7.14 -1.22 -4.34
N VAL A 113 -8.15 -1.10 -3.48
CA VAL A 113 -9.39 -1.88 -3.58
C VAL A 113 -10.19 -1.51 -4.82
N LEU A 114 -10.35 -0.22 -5.13
CA LEU A 114 -11.03 0.24 -6.35
C LEU A 114 -10.34 -0.25 -7.63
N SER A 115 -9.00 -0.26 -7.64
CA SER A 115 -8.21 -0.86 -8.71
C SER A 115 -8.50 -2.36 -8.84
N GLY A 116 -8.48 -3.11 -7.73
CA GLY A 116 -8.82 -4.54 -7.72
C GLY A 116 -10.21 -4.83 -8.29
N ILE A 117 -11.20 -4.00 -7.95
CA ILE A 117 -12.56 -4.06 -8.52
C ILE A 117 -12.52 -3.86 -10.04
N GLY A 118 -11.78 -2.84 -10.52
CA GLY A 118 -11.59 -2.59 -11.95
C GLY A 118 -10.99 -3.80 -12.69
N LEU A 119 -10.07 -4.53 -12.05
CA LEU A 119 -9.46 -5.73 -12.61
C LEU A 119 -10.45 -6.90 -12.78
N ILE A 120 -11.42 -7.04 -11.87
CA ILE A 120 -12.49 -8.05 -11.96
C ILE A 120 -13.42 -7.75 -13.15
N PHE A 121 -13.67 -6.47 -13.43
CA PHE A 121 -14.49 -6.06 -14.56
C PHE A 121 -13.76 -6.14 -15.91
N LEU A 122 -12.43 -6.19 -15.92
CA LEU A 122 -11.63 -6.30 -17.12
C LEU A 122 -12.00 -7.49 -18.02
N PRO A 123 -12.04 -8.76 -17.53
CA PRO A 123 -12.44 -9.90 -18.35
C PRO A 123 -13.90 -9.83 -18.80
N LEU A 124 -14.79 -9.23 -17.99
CA LEU A 124 -16.20 -9.04 -18.36
C LEU A 124 -16.35 -8.03 -19.51
N SER A 125 -15.49 -7.01 -19.55
CA SER A 125 -15.51 -5.97 -20.58
C SER A 125 -15.06 -6.45 -21.97
N LEU A 126 -14.27 -7.53 -22.05
CA LEU A 126 -13.80 -8.14 -23.31
C LEU A 126 -14.95 -8.59 -24.23
N THR A 127 -16.13 -8.83 -23.67
CA THR A 127 -17.30 -9.31 -24.41
C THR A 127 -18.23 -8.20 -24.92
N ARG A 128 -18.00 -6.93 -24.53
CA ARG A 128 -18.97 -5.83 -24.72
C ARG A 128 -18.42 -4.63 -25.51
N GLY A 129 -17.37 -4.84 -26.32
CA GLY A 129 -16.81 -3.85 -27.25
C GLY A 129 -15.59 -3.08 -26.71
N GLY A 130 -14.79 -2.54 -27.63
CA GLY A 130 -13.46 -1.97 -27.32
C GLY A 130 -13.47 -0.75 -26.39
N TRP A 131 -14.46 0.13 -26.48
CA TRP A 131 -14.51 1.36 -25.64
C TRP A 131 -14.58 1.05 -24.14
N ARG A 132 -15.38 0.04 -23.74
CA ARG A 132 -15.54 -0.35 -22.33
C ARG A 132 -14.27 -0.98 -21.77
N GLN A 133 -13.54 -1.71 -22.60
CA GLN A 133 -12.24 -2.28 -22.23
C GLN A 133 -11.22 -1.17 -21.96
N TYR A 134 -11.18 -0.10 -22.76
CA TYR A 134 -10.31 1.05 -22.50
C TYR A 134 -10.65 1.75 -21.21
N LEU A 135 -11.94 2.02 -20.96
CA LEU A 135 -12.35 2.67 -19.72
C LEU A 135 -11.95 1.80 -18.51
N ALA A 136 -12.19 0.49 -18.57
CA ALA A 136 -11.83 -0.42 -17.48
C ALA A 136 -10.31 -0.47 -17.24
N GLN A 137 -9.50 -0.53 -18.31
CA GLN A 137 -8.04 -0.47 -18.22
C GLN A 137 -7.52 0.86 -17.68
N ALA A 138 -8.06 1.98 -18.17
CA ALA A 138 -7.67 3.32 -17.72
C ALA A 138 -8.02 3.54 -16.24
N VAL A 139 -9.20 3.08 -15.81
CA VAL A 139 -9.63 3.13 -14.41
C VAL A 139 -8.74 2.25 -13.53
N PHE A 140 -8.46 1.01 -13.94
CA PHE A 140 -7.54 0.12 -13.24
C PHE A 140 -6.14 0.73 -13.12
N ALA A 141 -5.58 1.23 -14.22
CA ALA A 141 -4.24 1.79 -14.25
C ALA A 141 -4.16 3.08 -13.40
N GLY A 142 -5.13 3.98 -13.54
CA GLY A 142 -5.20 5.23 -12.78
C GLY A 142 -5.28 5.00 -11.27
N PHE A 143 -6.19 4.13 -10.82
CA PHE A 143 -6.30 3.82 -9.39
C PHE A 143 -5.09 3.05 -8.87
N SER A 144 -4.49 2.16 -9.67
CA SER A 144 -3.24 1.49 -9.28
C SER A 144 -2.10 2.49 -9.08
N LEU A 145 -1.92 3.44 -10.00
CA LEU A 145 -0.87 4.46 -9.86
C LEU A 145 -1.09 5.35 -8.64
N LEU A 146 -2.33 5.77 -8.37
CA LEU A 146 -2.65 6.57 -7.18
C LEU A 146 -2.44 5.81 -5.88
N ALA A 147 -2.88 4.55 -5.80
CA ALA A 147 -2.64 3.68 -4.65
C ALA A 147 -1.14 3.51 -4.41
N GLY A 148 -0.41 3.17 -5.47
CA GLY A 148 1.04 2.96 -5.41
C GLY A 148 1.80 4.21 -4.95
N PHE A 149 1.45 5.37 -5.50
CA PHE A 149 2.04 6.65 -5.12
C PHE A 149 1.77 7.00 -3.65
N LEU A 150 0.53 6.85 -3.18
CA LEU A 150 0.16 7.21 -1.81
C LEU A 150 0.81 6.28 -0.77
N ALA A 151 0.88 4.97 -1.04
CA ALA A 151 1.59 4.01 -0.17
C ALA A 151 3.06 4.40 0.02
N VAL A 152 3.75 4.78 -1.06
CA VAL A 152 5.15 5.20 -0.99
C VAL A 152 5.28 6.58 -0.33
N LEU A 153 4.34 7.50 -0.61
CA LEU A 153 4.35 8.84 -0.03
C LEU A 153 4.23 8.81 1.50
N GLY A 154 3.36 7.95 2.05
CA GLY A 154 3.23 7.80 3.50
C GLY A 154 4.56 7.42 4.16
N VAL A 155 5.23 6.40 3.64
CA VAL A 155 6.56 5.99 4.10
C VAL A 155 7.61 7.09 3.91
N LEU A 156 7.62 7.79 2.76
CA LEU A 156 8.55 8.88 2.49
C LEU A 156 8.39 10.07 3.47
N VAL A 157 7.15 10.42 3.81
CA VAL A 157 6.87 11.52 4.75
C VAL A 157 7.42 11.21 6.14
N LEU A 158 7.32 9.95 6.58
CA LEU A 158 7.86 9.52 7.86
C LEU A 158 9.40 9.47 7.82
N THR A 159 9.97 8.79 6.82
CA THR A 159 11.43 8.64 6.68
C THR A 159 12.17 9.97 6.49
N ALA A 160 11.54 10.97 5.86
CA ALA A 160 12.12 12.30 5.69
C ALA A 160 12.21 13.12 6.99
N LYS A 161 11.46 12.75 8.03
CA LYS A 161 11.38 13.49 9.30
C LYS A 161 12.00 12.75 10.48
N SER A 162 12.31 11.48 10.31
CA SER A 162 12.76 10.59 11.37
C SER A 162 14.24 10.27 11.23
N ALA A 163 14.91 10.02 12.36
CA ALA A 163 16.26 9.47 12.34
C ALA A 163 16.22 8.04 11.76
N PRO A 164 17.25 7.60 11.01
CA PRO A 164 17.27 6.23 10.47
C PRO A 164 17.17 5.15 11.54
N SER A 165 17.68 5.41 12.75
CA SER A 165 17.66 4.49 13.88
C SER A 165 16.30 4.28 14.51
N SER A 166 15.30 5.12 14.21
CA SER A 166 13.94 4.99 14.76
C SER A 166 12.94 4.40 13.78
N LEU A 167 13.37 3.97 12.59
CA LEU A 167 12.50 3.37 11.59
C LEU A 167 12.51 1.85 11.68
N HIS A 168 11.33 1.23 11.61
CA HIS A 168 11.20 -0.23 11.69
C HIS A 168 10.65 -0.89 10.43
N TRP A 169 10.73 -2.22 10.45
CA TRP A 169 10.49 -3.09 9.31
C TRP A 169 9.06 -3.04 8.78
N ALA A 170 8.04 -2.61 9.54
CA ALA A 170 6.67 -2.58 9.04
C ALA A 170 6.53 -1.63 7.84
N LEU A 171 7.38 -0.59 7.73
CA LEU A 171 7.44 0.35 6.60
C LEU A 171 7.80 -0.31 5.26
N VAL A 172 8.46 -1.48 5.31
CA VAL A 172 8.78 -2.25 4.11
C VAL A 172 7.50 -2.75 3.43
N LEU A 173 6.46 -3.09 4.20
CA LEU A 173 5.24 -3.69 3.64
C LEU A 173 4.43 -2.70 2.79
N PRO A 174 4.11 -1.47 3.25
CA PRO A 174 3.50 -0.44 2.40
C PRO A 174 4.38 -0.07 1.20
N THR A 175 5.71 -0.06 1.38
CA THR A 175 6.65 0.21 0.28
C THR A 175 6.54 -0.85 -0.82
N VAL A 176 6.57 -2.15 -0.45
CA VAL A 176 6.40 -3.26 -1.39
C VAL A 176 5.03 -3.21 -2.06
N ALA A 177 3.95 -2.96 -1.30
CA ALA A 177 2.61 -2.79 -1.84
C ALA A 177 2.57 -1.65 -2.87
N GLY A 178 3.19 -0.51 -2.53
CA GLY A 178 3.30 0.66 -3.39
C GLY A 178 3.97 0.35 -4.72
N PHE A 179 5.12 -0.32 -4.68
CA PHE A 179 5.83 -0.75 -5.88
C PHE A 179 5.03 -1.72 -6.75
N LEU A 180 4.34 -2.69 -6.15
CA LEU A 180 3.50 -3.63 -6.89
C LEU A 180 2.36 -2.92 -7.62
N TRP A 181 1.71 -1.94 -6.99
CA TRP A 181 0.66 -1.15 -7.66
C TRP A 181 1.20 -0.23 -8.75
N LEU A 182 2.33 0.44 -8.52
CA LEU A 182 2.99 1.25 -9.56
C LEU A 182 3.39 0.39 -10.77
N PHE A 183 3.93 -0.80 -10.51
CA PHE A 183 4.27 -1.77 -11.56
C PHE A 183 3.02 -2.21 -12.34
N ASN A 184 1.95 -2.58 -11.63
CA ASN A 184 0.69 -2.99 -12.26
C ASN A 184 0.07 -1.88 -13.12
N GLY A 185 -0.02 -0.66 -12.59
CA GLY A 185 -0.54 0.48 -13.35
C GLY A 185 0.29 0.78 -14.60
N SER A 186 1.62 0.78 -14.47
CA SER A 186 2.55 1.01 -15.58
C SER A 186 2.46 -0.09 -16.65
N MET A 187 2.45 -1.36 -16.23
CA MET A 187 2.35 -2.50 -17.14
C MET A 187 1.00 -2.56 -17.83
N SER A 188 -0.08 -2.08 -17.21
CA SER A 188 -1.39 -1.98 -17.85
C SER A 188 -1.32 -1.15 -19.13
N PHE A 189 -0.69 0.03 -19.09
CA PHE A 189 -0.50 0.88 -20.27
C PHE A 189 0.33 0.20 -21.36
N VAL A 190 1.36 -0.55 -20.96
CA VAL A 190 2.19 -1.34 -21.90
C VAL A 190 1.34 -2.40 -22.60
N VAL A 191 0.55 -3.18 -21.84
CA VAL A 191 -0.35 -4.20 -22.39
C VAL A 191 -1.38 -3.57 -23.33
N CYS A 192 -1.93 -2.41 -22.97
CA CYS A 192 -2.86 -1.67 -23.82
C CYS A 192 -2.22 -1.22 -25.15
N ARG A 193 -0.95 -0.80 -25.14
CA ARG A 193 -0.23 -0.36 -26.34
C ARG A 193 0.11 -1.50 -27.31
N TYR A 194 0.48 -2.66 -26.77
CA TYR A 194 0.89 -3.81 -27.58
C TYR A 194 -0.28 -4.68 -28.07
N ASP A 195 -1.51 -4.25 -27.83
CA ASP A 195 -2.68 -4.96 -28.35
C ASP A 195 -2.92 -4.59 -29.83
N PRO A 196 -2.77 -5.56 -30.76
CA PRO A 196 -2.82 -5.31 -32.21
C PRO A 196 -4.21 -4.93 -32.74
N THR A 197 -5.27 -4.93 -31.92
CA THR A 197 -6.57 -4.33 -32.30
C THR A 197 -6.57 -2.81 -32.28
N TYR A 198 -5.48 -2.18 -31.84
CA TYR A 198 -5.39 -0.75 -31.70
C TYR A 198 -4.26 -0.27 -32.61
N GLY A 199 -4.64 0.42 -33.69
CA GLY A 199 -3.70 0.85 -34.71
C GLY A 199 -2.54 1.59 -34.07
N THR A 200 -1.32 1.06 -34.21
CA THR A 200 -0.11 1.82 -33.91
C THR A 200 0.30 2.55 -35.20
N PRO A 201 1.12 3.61 -35.12
CA PRO A 201 1.71 4.22 -36.32
C PRO A 201 2.42 3.19 -37.22
N ASP A 202 2.97 2.14 -36.60
CA ASP A 202 3.67 1.04 -37.26
C ASP A 202 2.78 -0.14 -37.67
N ASN A 203 1.52 -0.19 -37.23
CA ASN A 203 0.55 -1.22 -37.57
C ASN A 203 -0.89 -0.66 -37.50
N PRO A 204 -1.31 0.14 -38.49
CA PRO A 204 -2.65 0.73 -38.52
C PRO A 204 -3.70 -0.37 -38.69
N VAL A 205 -4.70 -0.37 -37.81
CA VAL A 205 -5.86 -1.26 -37.93
C VAL A 205 -6.66 -0.82 -39.14
N VAL A 206 -6.49 -1.52 -40.26
CA VAL A 206 -7.30 -1.32 -41.46
C VAL A 206 -8.72 -1.78 -41.12
N PRO A 207 -9.76 -0.93 -41.23
CA PRO A 207 -11.13 -1.38 -41.07
C PRO A 207 -11.41 -2.42 -42.16
N ILE A 208 -11.83 -3.61 -41.75
CA ILE A 208 -12.32 -4.63 -42.67
C ILE A 208 -13.64 -4.08 -43.21
N VAL A 209 -13.60 -3.50 -44.41
CA VAL A 209 -14.82 -3.19 -45.15
C VAL A 209 -15.36 -4.54 -45.62
N GLU A 210 -16.40 -5.05 -44.97
CA GLU A 210 -17.20 -6.12 -45.54
C GLU A 210 -17.86 -5.55 -46.81
N SER A 211 -17.28 -5.87 -47.97
CA SER A 211 -17.93 -5.66 -49.24
C SER A 211 -19.07 -6.67 -49.36
N GLU A 212 -20.30 -6.16 -49.49
CA GLU A 212 -21.52 -6.91 -49.82
C GLU A 212 -21.34 -7.85 -51.01
#